data_AF-A0M492-F1
#
_entry.id   AF-A0M492-F1
#
_cell.length_a   1.000
_cell.length_b   1.000
_cell.length_c   1.000
_cell.angle_alpha   90.00
_cell.angle_beta   90.00
_cell.angle_gamma   90.00
#
_symmetry.space_group_name_H-M   'P 1'
#
loop_
_entity.id
_entity.type
_entity.pdbx_description
1 polymer ?
#
loop_
_entity_poly.entity_id
_entity_poly.type
_entity_poly.pdbx_seq_one_letter_code
_entity_poly.pdbx_strand_id
1 'polypeptide(L)' 'MNLTPEEKEDIKSLLLFLVEKKSEISDGHNGFHLKELEPFLQELVEEQKIKCRPTITADNYFKINN' A
#
# COMPACT_ATOMS: atom_id res chain seq x y z
N MET A 1 2.44 10.74 10.91
CA MET A 1 3.66 10.28 10.21
C MET A 1 4.40 11.51 9.74
N ASN A 2 5.63 11.73 10.20
CA ASN A 2 6.44 12.88 9.75
C ASN A 2 7.37 12.39 8.65
N LEU A 3 7.02 12.66 7.38
CA LEU A 3 7.81 12.33 6.21
C LEU A 3 8.61 13.53 5.74
N THR A 4 9.84 13.28 5.30
CA THR A 4 10.66 14.25 4.56
C THR A 4 10.01 14.60 3.21
N PRO A 5 10.40 15.72 2.58
CA PRO A 5 9.91 16.05 1.24
C PRO A 5 10.21 14.97 0.19
N GLU A 6 11.37 14.32 0.27
CA GLU A 6 11.80 13.25 -0.64
C GLU A 6 10.91 12.01 -0.48
N GLU A 7 10.74 11.51 0.75
CA GLU A 7 9.85 10.36 1.02
C GLU A 7 8.39 10.62 0.58
N LYS A 8 7.93 11.88 0.71
CA LYS A 8 6.60 12.25 0.20
C LYS A 8 6.53 12.14 -1.31
N GLU A 9 7.59 12.51 -2.02
CA GLU A 9 7.61 12.44 -3.48
C GLU A 9 7.64 10.99 -3.95
N ASP A 10 8.44 10.13 -3.32
CA ASP A 10 8.46 8.70 -3.61
C ASP A 10 7.08 8.05 -3.45
N ILE A 11 6.37 8.39 -2.36
CA ILE A 11 5.00 7.88 -2.13
C ILE A 11 4.03 8.39 -3.21
N LYS A 12 4.12 9.67 -3.61
CA LYS A 12 3.28 10.19 -4.70
C LYS A 12 3.56 9.49 -6.01
N SER A 13 4.84 9.24 -6.35
CA SER A 13 5.22 8.54 -7.57
C SER A 13 4.65 7.12 -7.58
N LEU A 14 4.72 6.39 -6.46
CA LEU A 14 4.08 5.08 -6.33
C LEU A 14 2.56 5.14 -6.53
N LEU A 15 1.88 6.09 -5.89
CA LEU A 15 0.42 6.24 -6.01
C LEU A 15 0.00 6.61 -7.43
N LEU A 16 0.73 7.52 -8.09
CA LEU A 16 0.48 7.90 -9.48
C LEU A 16 0.63 6.69 -10.40
N PHE A 17 1.72 5.91 -10.26
CA PHE A 17 1.92 4.68 -11.03
C PHE A 17 0.75 3.70 -10.89
N LEU A 18 0.23 3.51 -9.67
CA LEU A 18 -0.91 2.60 -9.44
C LEU A 18 -2.19 3.10 -10.12
N VAL A 19 -2.46 4.40 -10.05
CA VAL A 19 -3.61 5.03 -10.71
C VAL A 19 -3.50 4.92 -12.23
N GLU A 20 -2.32 5.21 -12.79
CA GLU A 20 -2.05 5.09 -14.23
C GLU A 20 -2.26 3.66 -14.71
N LYS A 21 -1.71 2.66 -14.00
CA LYS A 21 -1.91 1.25 -14.34
C LYS A 21 -3.37 0.83 -14.32
N LYS A 22 -4.15 1.31 -13.35
CA LYS A 22 -5.60 1.04 -13.32
C LYS A 22 -6.38 1.73 -14.42
N SER A 23 -6.03 2.96 -14.73
CA SER A 23 -6.58 3.69 -15.87
C SER A 23 -6.32 2.92 -17.16
N GLU A 24 -5.08 2.49 -17.42
CA GLU A 24 -4.71 1.71 -18.61
C GLU A 24 -5.50 0.39 -18.73
N ILE A 25 -5.60 -0.37 -17.64
CA ILE A 25 -6.28 -1.69 -17.65
C ILE A 25 -7.79 -1.55 -17.82
N SER A 26 -8.37 -0.45 -17.35
CA SER A 26 -9.82 -0.23 -17.39
C SER A 26 -10.28 0.73 -18.48
N ASP A 27 -9.37 1.19 -19.36
CA ASP A 27 -9.65 2.26 -20.33
C ASP A 27 -10.27 3.50 -19.66
N GLY A 28 -9.77 3.85 -18.46
CA GLY A 28 -10.25 4.97 -17.65
C GLY A 28 -11.56 4.76 -16.89
N HIS A 29 -12.18 3.58 -16.95
CA HIS A 29 -13.50 3.33 -16.34
C HIS A 29 -13.43 3.02 -14.84
N ASN A 30 -12.27 2.61 -14.32
CA ASN A 30 -12.08 2.27 -12.91
C ASN A 30 -10.93 3.07 -12.27
N GLY A 31 -11.14 3.46 -11.01
CA GLY A 31 -10.10 4.04 -10.17
C GLY A 31 -9.34 2.99 -9.37
N PHE A 32 -8.19 3.38 -8.83
CA PHE A 32 -7.43 2.59 -7.86
C PHE A 32 -8.06 2.69 -6.46
N HIS A 33 -8.15 1.57 -5.75
CA HIS A 33 -8.58 1.53 -4.36
C HIS A 33 -7.45 1.01 -3.45
N LEU A 34 -7.23 1.63 -2.28
CA LEU A 34 -6.13 1.25 -1.36
C LEU A 34 -6.17 -0.23 -0.93
N LYS A 35 -7.37 -0.82 -0.87
CA LYS A 35 -7.57 -2.26 -0.59
C LYS A 35 -6.81 -3.18 -1.56
N GLU A 36 -6.53 -2.71 -2.76
CA GLU A 36 -5.75 -3.46 -3.75
C GLU A 36 -4.27 -3.62 -3.35
N LEU A 37 -3.82 -2.91 -2.31
CA LEU A 37 -2.50 -3.10 -1.71
C LEU A 37 -2.47 -4.25 -0.67
N GLU A 38 -3.62 -4.77 -0.24
CA GLU A 38 -3.70 -5.86 0.75
C GLU A 38 -2.86 -7.09 0.38
N PRO A 39 -2.81 -7.58 -0.88
CA PRO A 39 -1.98 -8.72 -1.25
C PRO A 39 -0.49 -8.48 -0.98
N PHE A 40 0.03 -7.30 -1.32
CA PHE A 40 1.43 -6.95 -1.06
C PHE A 40 1.73 -6.86 0.44
N LEU A 41 0.78 -6.40 1.24
CA LEU A 41 0.91 -6.38 2.70
C LEU A 41 0.89 -7.80 3.28
N GLN A 42 0.09 -8.71 2.73
CA GLN A 42 0.07 -10.12 3.12
C GLN A 42 1.38 -10.82 2.79
N GLU A 43 1.95 -10.58 1.60
CA GLU A 43 3.28 -11.08 1.22
C GLU A 43 4.34 -10.64 2.24
N LEU A 44 4.35 -9.37 2.65
CA LEU A 44 5.29 -8.87 3.67
C LEU A 44 5.10 -9.52 5.05
N VAL A 45 3.88 -9.98 5.37
CA VAL A 45 3.60 -10.76 6.60
C VAL A 45 4.17 -12.17 6.47
N GLU A 46 3.96 -12.83 5.34
CA GLU A 46 4.52 -14.16 5.04
C GLU A 46 6.05 -14.15 5.05
N GLU A 47 6.65 -13.08 4.52
CA GLU A 47 8.09 -12.81 4.55
C GLU A 47 8.62 -12.45 5.95
N GLN A 48 7.75 -12.37 6.96
CA GLN A 48 8.09 -12.00 8.34
C GLN A 48 8.81 -10.65 8.46
N LYS A 49 8.57 -9.73 7.51
CA LYS A 49 9.08 -8.35 7.59
C LYS A 49 8.18 -7.46 8.45
N ILE A 50 6.87 -7.74 8.41
CA ILE A 50 5.86 -7.09 9.23
C ILE A 50 4.92 -8.15 9.85
N LYS A 51 4.10 -7.74 10.81
CA LYS A 51 3.00 -8.55 11.36
C LYS A 51 1.69 -7.79 11.26
N CYS A 52 0.62 -8.52 10.93
CA CYS A 52 -0.74 -7.98 10.93
C CYS A 52 -1.40 -8.19 12.30
N ARG A 53 -2.16 -7.19 12.77
CA ARG A 53 -3.11 -7.33 13.88
C ARG A 53 -4.48 -6.81 13.44
N PRO A 54 -5.51 -7.65 13.43
CA PRO A 54 -6.85 -7.20 13.09
C PRO A 54 -7.38 -6.25 14.16
N THR A 55 -8.11 -5.21 13.73
CA THR A 55 -8.92 -4.37 14.62
C THR A 55 -10.38 -4.41 14.19
N ILE A 56 -11.25 -3.73 14.95
CA ILE A 56 -12.69 -3.66 14.67
C ILE A 56 -12.95 -3.01 13.29
N THR A 57 -12.09 -2.09 12.85
CA THR A 57 -12.34 -1.28 11.64
C THR A 57 -11.39 -1.58 10.49
N ALA A 58 -10.16 -2.01 10.76
CA ALA A 58 -9.17 -2.33 9.74
C ALA A 58 -7.99 -3.14 10.31
N ASP A 59 -7.23 -3.78 9.44
CA ASP A 59 -5.97 -4.42 9.82
C ASP A 59 -4.88 -3.38 10.06
N ASN A 60 -4.13 -3.55 11.15
CA ASN A 60 -2.95 -2.75 11.46
C ASN A 60 -1.68 -3.58 11.24
N TYR A 61 -0.72 -3.00 10.54
CA TYR A 61 0.55 -3.65 10.22
C TYR A 61 1.69 -3.04 11.04
N PHE A 62 2.55 -3.89 11.59
CA PHE A 62 3.64 -3.49 12.48
C PHE A 62 4.96 -4.08 12.00
N LYS A 63 6.04 -3.30 12.00
CA LYS A 63 7.39 -3.82 11.79
C LYS A 63 7.73 -4.87 12.86
N ILE A 64 8.38 -5.96 12.45
CA ILE A 64 8.99 -6.89 13.38
C ILE A 64 10.38 -6.34 13.74
N ASN A 65 10.61 -6.11 15.03
CA ASN A 65 11.93 -5.75 15.54
C ASN A 65 12.65 -7.06 15.84
N ASN A 66 13.58 -7.45 14.97
CA ASN A 66 14.52 -8.53 15.26
C ASN A 66 15.60 -8.03 16.21
#